data_AF-A0A0D2C0W2-F1
#
_entry.id   AF-A0A0D2C0W2-F1
#
_cell.length_a   1.000
_cell.length_b   1.000
_cell.length_c   1.000
_cell.angle_alpha   90.00
_cell.angle_beta   90.00
_cell.angle_gamma   90.00
#
_symmetry.space_group_name_H-M   'P 1'
#
loop_
_entity.id
_entity.type
_entity.pdbx_description
1 polymer ?
#
loop_
_entity_poly.entity_id
_entity_poly.type
_entity_poly.pdbx_seq_one_letter_code
_entity_poly.pdbx_strand_id
1 'polypeptide(L)'
;MSGTNTTNVPTSLPARPKRKLLLINGPNLNLLGTREPHIYGSTTLSDVVTSIVARGQRLEIEVVAFQSNHEGQIVDFIQSHFTPPPVPTSASTQSTLPSATTTTTTPRRTRTGVIINPAAFTHTSVAIRDALLATALPFVEVHVSNIHAREPWRTHSYFSDQAVGVLLGLGVYGYTAALEFWAQRWDKEDADEGFETTGEVEGEVRAVEGGEGGEREDRVQEKGWTVALTSV
;
A
#
# COMPACT_ATOMS: atom_id res chain seq x y z
N MET A 1 34.96 -10.20 -45.69
CA MET A 1 33.68 -9.71 -45.14
C MET A 1 33.06 -10.84 -44.32
N SER A 2 33.13 -10.77 -42.99
CA SER A 2 32.30 -11.59 -42.11
C SER A 2 32.18 -10.83 -40.79
N GLY A 3 31.13 -10.03 -40.69
CA GLY A 3 30.78 -9.32 -39.45
C GLY A 3 29.96 -10.26 -38.59
N THR A 4 30.52 -10.73 -37.48
CA THR A 4 29.77 -11.41 -36.43
C THR A 4 28.92 -10.38 -35.70
N ASN A 5 27.60 -10.48 -35.87
CA ASN A 5 26.63 -9.64 -35.19
C ASN A 5 26.57 -10.08 -33.73
N THR A 6 27.30 -9.40 -32.85
CA THR A 6 27.17 -9.53 -31.39
C THR A 6 25.78 -9.03 -30.99
N THR A 7 24.86 -9.95 -30.75
CA THR A 7 23.61 -9.68 -30.05
C THR A 7 23.94 -9.17 -28.64
N ASN A 8 23.81 -7.87 -28.43
CA ASN A 8 23.77 -7.26 -27.09
C ASN A 8 22.54 -7.81 -26.37
N VAL A 9 22.72 -8.86 -25.56
CA VAL A 9 21.76 -9.23 -24.53
C VAL A 9 21.92 -8.21 -23.40
N PRO A 10 20.89 -7.44 -23.01
CA PRO A 10 21.00 -6.53 -21.87
C PRO A 10 21.31 -7.33 -20.60
N THR A 11 22.47 -7.07 -19.99
CA THR A 11 23.06 -7.87 -18.90
C THR A 11 22.44 -7.62 -17.51
N SER A 12 21.38 -6.82 -17.40
CA SER A 12 20.72 -6.57 -16.10
C SER A 12 19.22 -6.40 -16.29
N LEU A 13 18.43 -7.10 -15.48
CA LEU A 13 16.98 -6.92 -15.40
C LEU A 13 16.65 -5.47 -15.02
N PRO A 14 15.52 -4.92 -15.50
CA PRO A 14 15.13 -3.56 -15.16
C PRO A 14 14.86 -3.43 -13.66
N ALA A 15 15.26 -2.29 -13.08
CA ALA A 15 15.00 -1.99 -11.67
C ALA A 15 13.49 -1.89 -11.39
N ARG A 16 13.03 -2.48 -10.29
CA ARG A 16 11.62 -2.51 -9.85
C ARG A 16 10.99 -1.11 -9.77
N PRO A 17 9.68 -0.98 -10.03
CA PRO A 17 8.94 0.24 -9.77
C PRO A 17 8.90 0.55 -8.27
N LYS A 18 8.84 1.83 -7.90
CA LYS A 18 8.59 2.22 -6.50
C LYS A 18 7.16 1.80 -6.11
N ARG A 19 6.99 1.29 -4.89
CA ARG A 19 5.69 0.88 -4.35
C ARG A 19 5.25 1.83 -3.25
N LYS A 20 4.04 2.36 -3.35
CA LYS A 20 3.43 3.27 -2.40
C LYS A 20 2.06 2.76 -1.98
N LEU A 21 1.77 2.80 -0.70
CA LEU A 21 0.50 2.35 -0.14
C LEU A 21 -0.10 3.43 0.74
N LEU A 22 -1.33 3.85 0.42
CA LEU A 22 -2.09 4.77 1.25
C LEU A 22 -2.86 3.96 2.30
N LEU A 23 -2.63 4.23 3.57
CA LEU A 23 -3.36 3.62 4.69
C LEU A 23 -4.35 4.63 5.26
N ILE A 24 -5.63 4.50 4.89
CA ILE A 24 -6.68 5.48 5.18
C ILE A 24 -7.62 4.94 6.25
N ASN A 25 -7.85 5.71 7.31
CA ASN A 25 -8.74 5.36 8.41
C ASN A 25 -9.82 6.43 8.58
N GLY A 26 -11.08 6.00 8.52
CA GLY A 26 -12.25 6.83 8.67
C GLY A 26 -12.56 7.23 10.13
N PRO A 27 -13.80 7.67 10.38
CA PRO A 27 -14.19 8.29 11.62
C PRO A 27 -14.16 7.31 12.80
N ASN A 28 -13.88 7.86 13.98
CA ASN A 28 -13.84 7.20 15.29
C ASN A 28 -12.73 6.15 15.46
N LEU A 29 -11.96 5.81 14.43
CA LEU A 29 -10.85 4.86 14.56
C LEU A 29 -9.69 5.42 15.40
N ASN A 30 -9.58 6.74 15.54
CA ASN A 30 -8.67 7.36 16.52
C ASN A 30 -8.97 6.96 17.98
N LEU A 31 -10.16 6.42 18.25
CA LEU A 31 -10.56 5.92 19.58
C LEU A 31 -10.32 4.40 19.75
N LEU A 32 -9.77 3.71 18.75
CA LEU A 32 -9.45 2.29 18.84
C LEU A 32 -8.53 2.01 20.04
N GLY A 33 -8.79 0.94 20.78
CA GLY A 33 -8.05 0.56 21.98
C GLY A 33 -8.39 1.36 23.25
N THR A 34 -9.14 2.46 23.14
CA THR A 34 -9.51 3.32 24.29
C THR A 34 -10.91 3.03 24.83
N ARG A 35 -11.82 2.50 24.00
CA ARG A 35 -13.20 2.16 24.40
C ARG A 35 -13.34 0.64 24.50
N GLU A 36 -13.91 0.17 25.61
CA GLU A 36 -14.21 -1.23 25.88
C GLU A 36 -13.04 -2.19 25.51
N PRO A 37 -11.87 -2.08 26.16
CA PRO A 37 -10.68 -2.85 25.80
C PRO A 37 -10.88 -4.37 25.85
N HIS A 38 -11.85 -4.82 26.64
CA HIS A 38 -12.25 -6.22 26.75
C HIS A 38 -13.00 -6.74 25.51
N ILE A 39 -13.48 -5.86 24.62
CA ILE A 39 -14.20 -6.21 23.37
C ILE A 39 -13.29 -6.04 22.15
N TYR A 40 -12.49 -4.96 22.08
CA TYR A 40 -11.70 -4.62 20.89
C TYR A 40 -10.19 -4.85 21.04
N GLY A 41 -9.73 -5.26 22.24
CA GLY A 41 -8.33 -5.29 22.60
C GLY A 41 -7.81 -3.91 23.02
N SER A 42 -6.59 -3.87 23.56
CA SER A 42 -5.91 -2.63 23.95
C SER A 42 -5.08 -2.01 22.81
N THR A 43 -5.05 -2.64 21.63
CA THR A 43 -4.29 -2.15 20.48
C THR A 43 -4.91 -0.84 19.98
N THR A 44 -4.12 0.22 19.98
CA THR A 44 -4.54 1.54 19.49
C THR A 44 -4.37 1.65 17.98
N LEU A 45 -5.00 2.64 17.35
CA LEU A 45 -4.74 2.92 15.94
C LEU A 45 -3.26 3.27 15.69
N SER A 46 -2.60 3.94 16.63
CA SER A 46 -1.17 4.26 16.53
C SER A 46 -0.31 2.99 16.47
N ASP A 47 -0.65 1.97 17.27
CA ASP A 47 0.05 0.68 17.25
C ASP A 47 -0.16 -0.02 15.90
N VAL A 48 -1.38 0.01 15.36
CA VAL A 48 -1.69 -0.54 14.03
C VAL A 48 -0.85 0.16 12.97
N VAL A 49 -0.87 1.49 12.92
CA VAL A 49 -0.12 2.27 11.93
C VAL A 49 1.38 1.98 12.04
N THR A 50 1.93 1.97 13.25
CA THR A 50 3.35 1.68 13.49
C THR A 50 3.73 0.29 12.99
N SER A 51 2.92 -0.72 13.29
CA SER A 51 3.12 -2.09 12.81
C SER A 51 3.07 -2.19 11.29
N ILE A 52 2.10 -1.54 10.64
CA ILE A 52 1.94 -1.60 9.18
C ILE A 52 3.06 -0.84 8.47
N VAL A 53 3.49 0.31 8.98
CA VAL A 53 4.64 1.06 8.43
C VAL A 53 5.91 0.22 8.53
N ALA A 54 6.20 -0.35 9.71
CA ALA A 54 7.38 -1.19 9.92
C ALA A 54 7.37 -2.45 9.03
N ARG A 55 6.19 -3.07 8.84
CA ARG A 55 6.05 -4.21 7.92
C ARG A 55 6.18 -3.79 6.46
N GLY A 56 5.62 -2.64 6.07
CA GLY A 56 5.74 -2.07 4.72
C GLY A 56 7.19 -1.83 4.34
N GLN A 57 8.00 -1.29 5.26
CA GLN A 57 9.44 -1.12 5.05
C GLN A 57 10.16 -2.45 4.75
N ARG A 58 9.83 -3.54 5.46
CA ARG A 58 10.39 -4.87 5.18
C ARG A 58 9.97 -5.44 3.83
N LEU A 59 8.84 -4.99 3.30
CA LEU A 59 8.28 -5.40 2.00
C LEU A 59 8.63 -4.41 0.88
N GLU A 60 9.50 -3.43 1.14
CA GLU A 60 9.88 -2.37 0.20
C GLU A 60 8.67 -1.52 -0.31
N ILE A 61 7.69 -1.33 0.57
CA ILE A 61 6.48 -0.54 0.31
C ILE A 61 6.49 0.70 1.20
N GLU A 62 6.45 1.88 0.59
CA GLU A 62 6.26 3.15 1.29
C GLU A 62 4.80 3.26 1.77
N VAL A 63 4.56 3.17 3.08
CA VAL A 63 3.23 3.34 3.66
C VAL A 63 3.02 4.80 4.08
N VAL A 64 1.98 5.44 3.56
CA VAL A 64 1.55 6.78 3.96
C VAL A 64 0.21 6.68 4.67
N ALA A 65 0.23 6.86 6.00
CA ALA A 65 -0.94 6.72 6.84
C ALA A 65 -1.70 8.04 7.03
N PHE A 66 -3.03 7.96 7.04
CA PHE A 66 -3.92 9.07 7.25
C PHE A 66 -5.17 8.63 8.02
N GLN A 67 -5.61 9.45 8.97
CA GLN A 67 -6.88 9.25 9.68
C GLN A 67 -7.64 10.57 9.73
N SER A 68 -8.94 10.51 9.48
CA SER A 68 -9.81 11.66 9.68
C SER A 68 -11.25 11.27 10.05
N ASN A 69 -11.89 12.14 10.83
CA ASN A 69 -13.32 12.09 11.11
C ASN A 69 -14.17 12.84 10.07
N HIS A 70 -13.52 13.55 9.14
CA HIS A 70 -14.15 14.41 8.14
C HIS A 70 -14.05 13.79 6.75
N GLU A 71 -15.20 13.58 6.11
CA GLU A 71 -15.31 12.98 4.78
C GLU A 71 -14.45 13.73 3.74
N GLY A 72 -14.56 15.06 3.69
CA GLY A 72 -13.80 15.88 2.74
C GLY A 72 -12.29 15.77 2.89
N GLN A 73 -11.77 15.63 4.12
CA GLN A 73 -10.33 15.48 4.33
C GLN A 73 -9.80 14.14 3.78
N ILE A 74 -10.61 13.08 3.81
CA ILE A 74 -10.24 11.80 3.18
C ILE A 74 -10.26 11.94 1.65
N VAL A 75 -11.25 12.63 1.10
CA VAL A 75 -11.31 12.95 -0.34
C VAL A 75 -10.07 13.74 -0.78
N ASP A 76 -9.74 14.81 -0.09
CA ASP A 76 -8.57 15.65 -0.38
C ASP A 76 -7.27 14.86 -0.26
N PHE A 77 -7.16 14.01 0.76
CA PHE A 77 -6.00 13.13 0.93
C PHE A 77 -5.83 12.18 -0.25
N ILE A 78 -6.89 11.52 -0.72
CA ILE A 78 -6.85 10.63 -1.89
C ILE A 78 -6.39 11.41 -3.13
N GLN A 79 -6.99 12.57 -3.38
CA GLN A 79 -6.69 13.38 -4.57
C GLN A 79 -5.26 13.93 -4.57
N SER A 80 -4.73 14.34 -3.40
CA SER A 80 -3.36 14.84 -3.27
C SER A 80 -2.28 13.78 -3.59
N HIS A 81 -2.65 12.50 -3.60
CA HIS A 81 -1.76 11.37 -3.88
C HIS A 81 -1.93 10.81 -5.30
N PHE A 82 -2.83 11.39 -6.10
CA PHE A 82 -3.03 11.03 -7.48
C PHE A 82 -2.19 11.92 -8.40
N THR A 83 -1.57 11.31 -9.42
CA THR A 83 -0.92 12.05 -10.50
C THR A 83 -1.69 11.79 -11.79
N PRO A 84 -2.36 12.81 -12.37
CA PRO A 84 -3.08 12.62 -13.62
C PRO A 84 -2.11 12.26 -14.75
N PRO A 85 -2.54 11.44 -15.73
CA PRO A 85 -1.73 11.19 -16.91
C PRO A 85 -1.42 12.52 -17.62
N PRO A 86 -0.24 12.66 -18.25
CA PRO A 86 0.07 13.85 -19.00
C PRO A 86 -0.99 14.06 -20.08
N VAL A 87 -1.61 15.24 -20.08
CA VAL A 87 -2.56 15.63 -21.11
C VAL A 87 -1.79 15.68 -22.43
N PRO A 88 -2.25 15.02 -23.51
CA PRO A 88 -1.61 15.16 -24.81
C PRO A 88 -1.80 16.60 -25.27
N THR A 89 -0.76 17.42 -25.10
CA THR A 89 -0.72 18.77 -25.67
C THR A 89 -0.77 18.60 -27.19
N SER A 90 -1.79 19.14 -27.83
CA SER A 90 -1.87 19.19 -29.29
C SER A 90 -0.58 19.82 -29.82
N ALA A 91 0.22 19.04 -30.53
CA ALA A 91 1.51 19.45 -31.05
C ALA A 91 1.33 20.68 -31.95
N SER A 92 1.90 21.82 -31.53
CA SER A 92 2.15 22.93 -32.45
C SER A 92 3.27 22.52 -33.39
N THR A 93 2.96 22.42 -34.67
CA THR A 93 3.90 22.17 -35.77
C THR A 93 5.05 23.16 -35.75
N GLN A 94 6.23 22.77 -35.25
CA GLN A 94 7.49 23.39 -35.64
C GLN A 94 8.55 22.34 -35.97
N SER A 95 9.02 22.45 -37.20
CA SER A 95 10.09 21.72 -37.86
C SER A 95 11.44 22.22 -37.38
N THR A 96 12.32 21.35 -36.86
CA THR A 96 13.78 21.35 -37.11
C THR A 96 14.47 20.07 -36.59
N LEU A 97 15.61 19.75 -37.21
CA LEU A 97 16.40 18.50 -37.24
C LEU A 97 16.84 17.87 -35.90
N PRO A 98 17.25 16.58 -35.89
CA PRO A 98 17.61 15.85 -34.67
C PRO A 98 19.08 16.06 -34.27
N SER A 99 19.32 16.42 -33.01
CA SER A 99 20.64 16.30 -32.38
C SER A 99 20.46 16.17 -30.87
N ALA A 100 20.52 14.92 -30.38
CA ALA A 100 21.12 14.50 -29.12
C ALA A 100 20.64 13.07 -28.85
N THR A 101 21.59 12.16 -28.68
CA THR A 101 21.39 10.89 -27.98
C THR A 101 20.97 11.23 -26.55
N THR A 102 19.68 11.49 -26.37
CA THR A 102 19.08 11.65 -25.06
C THR A 102 18.75 10.24 -24.62
N THR A 103 19.50 9.73 -23.66
CA THR A 103 19.10 8.54 -22.90
C THR A 103 17.80 8.90 -22.20
N THR A 104 16.67 8.70 -22.89
CA THR A 104 15.33 8.88 -22.35
C THR A 104 15.15 7.87 -21.23
N THR A 105 15.53 8.27 -20.02
CA THR A 105 15.16 7.54 -18.81
C THR A 105 13.67 7.79 -18.62
N THR A 106 12.84 6.93 -19.20
CA THR A 106 11.40 6.91 -18.94
C THR A 106 11.19 6.95 -17.43
N PRO A 107 10.43 7.92 -16.89
CA PRO A 107 10.22 8.00 -15.45
C PRO A 107 9.62 6.68 -14.96
N ARG A 108 10.28 6.04 -13.99
CA ARG A 108 9.78 4.82 -13.35
C ARG A 108 8.39 5.12 -12.78
N ARG A 109 7.38 4.40 -13.24
CA ARG A 109 6.02 4.51 -12.70
C ARG A 109 6.03 4.02 -11.25
N THR A 110 5.41 4.79 -10.35
CA THR A 110 5.14 4.34 -8.98
C THR A 110 3.86 3.51 -8.99
N ARG A 111 3.88 2.31 -8.42
CA ARG A 111 2.66 1.54 -8.13
C ARG A 111 2.05 2.11 -6.86
N THR A 112 0.80 2.58 -6.93
CA THR A 112 0.07 3.09 -5.78
C THR A 112 -1.16 2.23 -5.52
N GLY A 113 -1.29 1.73 -4.30
CA GLY A 113 -2.47 1.02 -3.81
C GLY A 113 -3.03 1.66 -2.56
N VAL A 114 -4.24 1.26 -2.16
CA VAL A 114 -4.91 1.79 -0.97
C VAL A 114 -5.37 0.65 -0.06
N ILE A 115 -5.18 0.82 1.24
CA ILE A 115 -5.92 0.13 2.29
C ILE A 115 -6.80 1.17 2.93
N ILE A 116 -8.12 0.96 2.91
CA ILE A 116 -9.06 1.88 3.53
C ILE A 116 -9.94 1.13 4.53
N ASN A 117 -9.98 1.62 5.77
CA ASN A 117 -11.05 1.32 6.71
C ASN A 117 -11.96 2.55 6.78
N PRO A 118 -13.09 2.58 6.04
CA PRO A 118 -13.95 3.76 6.00
C PRO A 118 -14.74 3.95 7.30
N ALA A 119 -14.68 2.98 8.23
CA ALA A 119 -15.52 2.93 9.41
C ALA A 119 -17.00 3.19 9.06
N ALA A 120 -17.65 4.14 9.72
CA ALA A 120 -19.05 4.46 9.46
C ALA A 120 -19.32 4.96 8.03
N PHE A 121 -18.33 5.59 7.37
CA PHE A 121 -18.51 6.13 6.03
C PHE A 121 -18.73 5.05 4.97
N THR A 122 -18.40 3.79 5.26
CA THR A 122 -18.67 2.71 4.29
C THR A 122 -20.15 2.63 3.92
N HIS A 123 -21.03 2.96 4.88
CA HIS A 123 -22.48 2.87 4.72
C HIS A 123 -23.12 4.13 4.13
N THR A 124 -22.37 5.23 3.96
CA THR A 124 -22.96 6.55 3.65
C THR A 124 -22.21 7.36 2.59
N SER A 125 -20.90 7.16 2.42
CA SER A 125 -20.06 8.08 1.66
C SER A 125 -19.94 7.68 0.20
N VAL A 126 -20.79 8.28 -0.64
CA VAL A 126 -20.59 8.27 -2.10
C VAL A 126 -19.41 9.17 -2.48
N ALA A 127 -19.13 10.23 -1.72
CA ALA A 127 -18.05 11.17 -2.06
C ALA A 127 -16.65 10.53 -2.01
N ILE A 128 -16.34 9.75 -0.96
CA ILE A 128 -15.05 9.04 -0.88
C ILE A 128 -14.97 7.94 -1.95
N ARG A 129 -16.08 7.22 -2.21
CA ARG A 129 -16.16 6.24 -3.30
C ARG A 129 -15.78 6.88 -4.64
N ASP A 130 -16.42 8.00 -4.98
CA ASP A 130 -16.17 8.67 -6.25
C ASP A 130 -14.76 9.27 -6.34
N ALA A 131 -14.15 9.68 -5.21
CA ALA A 131 -12.75 10.09 -5.17
C ALA A 131 -11.79 8.92 -5.49
N LEU A 132 -12.03 7.73 -4.95
CA LEU A 132 -11.25 6.53 -5.28
C LEU A 132 -11.39 6.17 -6.76
N LEU A 133 -12.60 6.23 -7.31
CA LEU A 133 -12.86 5.94 -8.72
C LEU A 133 -12.25 6.98 -9.66
N ALA A 134 -12.37 8.28 -9.34
CA ALA A 134 -11.83 9.36 -10.15
C ALA A 134 -10.29 9.32 -10.24
N THR A 135 -9.63 8.84 -9.19
CA THR A 135 -8.17 8.66 -9.16
C THR A 135 -7.72 7.30 -9.69
N ALA A 136 -8.65 6.38 -9.99
CA ALA A 136 -8.39 5.02 -10.42
C ALA A 136 -7.40 4.27 -9.50
N LEU A 137 -7.32 4.64 -8.22
CA LEU A 137 -6.45 4.00 -7.26
C LEU A 137 -7.12 2.70 -6.78
N PRO A 138 -6.53 1.52 -7.03
CA PRO A 138 -7.12 0.27 -6.59
C PRO A 138 -6.99 0.15 -5.07
N PHE A 139 -8.04 -0.36 -4.42
CA PHE A 139 -8.12 -0.35 -2.96
C PHE A 139 -8.64 -1.66 -2.37
N VAL A 140 -8.19 -1.96 -1.16
CA VAL A 140 -8.72 -3.02 -0.29
C VAL A 140 -9.49 -2.37 0.85
N GLU A 141 -10.75 -2.78 1.02
CA GLU A 141 -11.57 -2.34 2.15
C GLU A 141 -11.31 -3.22 3.36
N VAL A 142 -11.10 -2.61 4.54
CA VAL A 142 -10.83 -3.31 5.80
C VAL A 142 -11.83 -2.87 6.87
N HIS A 143 -12.38 -3.82 7.61
CA HIS A 143 -13.16 -3.59 8.82
C HIS A 143 -12.61 -4.43 9.97
N VAL A 144 -12.30 -3.77 11.10
CA VAL A 144 -11.85 -4.46 12.32
C VAL A 144 -12.92 -5.45 12.81
N SER A 145 -14.19 -5.01 12.85
CA SER A 145 -15.33 -5.85 13.23
C SER A 145 -16.01 -6.49 12.02
N ASN A 146 -16.71 -7.60 12.22
CA ASN A 146 -17.61 -8.16 11.21
C ASN A 146 -18.88 -7.29 11.11
N ILE A 147 -18.99 -6.47 10.06
CA ILE A 147 -20.13 -5.56 9.86
C ILE A 147 -21.45 -6.30 9.59
N HIS A 148 -21.39 -7.54 9.08
CA HIS A 148 -22.59 -8.37 8.81
C HIS A 148 -23.19 -9.01 10.07
N ALA A 149 -22.42 -9.08 11.15
CA ALA A 149 -22.89 -9.55 12.46
C ALA A 149 -23.51 -8.42 13.31
N ARG A 150 -23.70 -7.24 12.72
CA ARG A 150 -24.17 -6.04 13.40
C ARG A 150 -25.58 -5.63 12.91
N GLU A 151 -25.95 -4.38 13.14
CA GLU A 151 -27.26 -3.85 12.76
C GLU A 151 -27.49 -3.96 11.24
N PRO A 152 -28.72 -4.20 10.76
CA PRO A 152 -29.00 -4.44 9.34
C PRO A 152 -28.51 -3.32 8.39
N TRP A 153 -28.50 -2.07 8.85
CA TRP A 153 -28.01 -0.95 8.03
C TRP A 153 -26.49 -0.98 7.80
N ARG A 154 -25.74 -1.78 8.56
CA ARG A 154 -24.29 -1.96 8.38
C ARG A 154 -23.91 -3.02 7.36
N THR A 155 -24.88 -3.71 6.77
CA THR A 155 -24.57 -4.75 5.78
C THR A 155 -24.30 -4.20 4.40
N HIS A 156 -24.68 -2.94 4.13
CA HIS A 156 -24.44 -2.26 2.87
C HIS A 156 -23.16 -1.43 2.92
N SER A 157 -22.31 -1.54 1.90
CA SER A 157 -21.11 -0.73 1.70
C SER A 157 -21.16 -0.11 0.30
N TYR A 158 -20.85 1.18 0.20
CA TYR A 158 -20.64 1.90 -1.06
C TYR A 158 -19.27 1.60 -1.69
N PHE A 159 -18.41 0.86 -1.00
CA PHE A 159 -17.02 0.62 -1.37
C PHE A 159 -16.82 -0.81 -1.88
N SER A 160 -17.51 -1.78 -1.28
CA SER A 160 -17.26 -3.21 -1.49
C SER A 160 -17.46 -3.68 -2.93
N ASP A 161 -18.31 -2.99 -3.72
CA ASP A 161 -18.54 -3.31 -5.14
C ASP A 161 -17.37 -2.94 -6.05
N GLN A 162 -16.55 -1.97 -5.65
CA GLN A 162 -15.39 -1.48 -6.41
C GLN A 162 -14.05 -1.88 -5.79
N ALA A 163 -14.06 -2.43 -4.56
CA ALA A 163 -12.86 -2.88 -3.88
C ALA A 163 -12.23 -4.09 -4.60
N VAL A 164 -10.91 -4.15 -4.62
CA VAL A 164 -10.16 -5.34 -5.06
C VAL A 164 -10.43 -6.53 -4.14
N GLY A 165 -10.63 -6.25 -2.85
CA GLY A 165 -11.02 -7.22 -1.84
C GLY A 165 -11.55 -6.51 -0.60
N VAL A 166 -12.35 -7.24 0.19
CA VAL A 166 -12.93 -6.77 1.44
C VAL A 166 -12.54 -7.74 2.56
N LEU A 167 -11.91 -7.22 3.62
CA LEU A 167 -11.50 -7.98 4.80
C LEU A 167 -12.28 -7.45 6.00
N LEU A 168 -13.08 -8.30 6.63
CA LEU A 168 -13.96 -7.90 7.73
C LEU A 168 -13.90 -8.89 8.90
N GLY A 169 -13.90 -8.37 10.12
CA GLY A 169 -13.97 -9.19 11.34
C GLY A 169 -12.68 -9.90 11.71
N LEU A 170 -11.56 -9.60 11.06
CA LEU A 170 -10.23 -10.15 11.38
C LEU A 170 -9.50 -9.30 12.44
N GLY A 171 -10.20 -8.37 13.11
CA GLY A 171 -9.58 -7.43 14.03
C GLY A 171 -8.53 -6.57 13.34
N VAL A 172 -7.47 -6.22 14.06
CA VAL A 172 -6.33 -5.45 13.52
C VAL A 172 -5.50 -6.25 12.50
N TYR A 173 -5.61 -7.58 12.50
CA TYR A 173 -4.90 -8.43 11.53
C TYR A 173 -5.37 -8.18 10.08
N GLY A 174 -6.60 -7.70 9.87
CA GLY A 174 -7.10 -7.33 8.54
C GLY A 174 -6.19 -6.32 7.81
N TYR A 175 -5.57 -5.39 8.55
CA TYR A 175 -4.60 -4.44 7.97
C TYR A 175 -3.33 -5.13 7.49
N THR A 176 -2.86 -6.13 8.26
CA THR A 176 -1.67 -6.92 7.90
C THR A 176 -1.95 -7.74 6.65
N ALA A 177 -3.06 -8.46 6.63
CA ALA A 177 -3.47 -9.27 5.48
C ALA A 177 -3.63 -8.42 4.20
N ALA A 178 -4.18 -7.20 4.31
CA ALA A 178 -4.29 -6.28 3.18
C ALA A 178 -2.91 -5.79 2.67
N LEU A 179 -1.96 -5.49 3.56
CA LEU A 179 -0.60 -5.10 3.17
C LEU A 179 0.12 -6.24 2.45
N GLU A 180 0.01 -7.46 2.98
CA GLU A 180 0.63 -8.64 2.38
C GLU A 180 -0.01 -9.01 1.04
N PHE A 181 -1.32 -8.85 0.91
CA PHE A 181 -2.01 -8.97 -0.36
C PHE A 181 -1.42 -8.02 -1.41
N TRP A 182 -1.20 -6.75 -1.05
CA TRP A 182 -0.57 -5.78 -1.97
C TRP A 182 0.84 -6.18 -2.37
N ALA A 183 1.66 -6.62 -1.41
CA ALA A 183 3.02 -7.09 -1.68
C ALA A 183 3.02 -8.28 -2.66
N GLN A 184 2.23 -9.32 -2.37
CA GLN A 184 2.10 -10.50 -3.22
C GLN A 184 1.58 -10.15 -4.62
N ARG A 185 0.59 -9.26 -4.70
CA ARG A 185 0.03 -8.80 -5.97
C ARG A 185 1.09 -8.08 -6.81
N TRP A 186 1.84 -7.16 -6.22
CA TRP A 186 2.89 -6.43 -6.94
C TRP A 186 4.09 -7.30 -7.30
N ASP A 187 4.46 -8.29 -6.47
CA ASP A 187 5.50 -9.25 -6.84
C ASP A 187 5.08 -10.09 -8.06
N LYS A 188 3.81 -10.49 -8.13
CA LYS A 188 3.26 -11.16 -9.31
C LYS A 188 3.25 -10.26 -10.54
N GLU A 189 2.74 -9.03 -10.42
CA GLU A 189 2.72 -8.07 -11.53
C GLU A 189 4.15 -7.75 -12.03
N ASP A 190 5.11 -7.63 -11.12
CA ASP A 190 6.52 -7.40 -11.47
C ASP A 190 7.14 -8.61 -12.17
N ALA A 191 6.81 -9.84 -11.74
CA ALA A 191 7.24 -11.06 -12.43
C ALA A 191 6.65 -11.18 -13.83
N ASP A 192 5.35 -10.87 -14.00
CA ASP A 192 4.65 -10.89 -15.28
C ASP A 192 5.22 -9.82 -16.25
N GLU A 193 5.71 -8.69 -15.72
CA GLU A 193 6.35 -7.61 -16.49
C GLU A 193 7.87 -7.78 -16.67
N GLY A 194 8.48 -8.84 -16.11
CA GLY A 194 9.90 -9.17 -16.28
C GLY A 194 10.88 -8.33 -15.45
N PHE A 195 10.46 -7.78 -14.30
CA PHE A 195 11.34 -7.18 -13.31
C PHE A 195 11.97 -8.25 -12.40
N GLU A 196 13.09 -7.93 -11.72
CA GLU A 196 13.72 -8.83 -10.75
C GLU A 196 12.71 -9.28 -9.70
N THR A 197 12.68 -10.57 -9.33
CA THR A 197 11.92 -11.04 -8.17
C THR A 197 12.76 -10.92 -6.91
N THR A 198 12.20 -10.47 -5.79
CA THR A 198 12.85 -10.64 -4.48
C THR A 198 13.06 -12.14 -4.30
N GLY A 199 14.32 -12.57 -4.31
CA GLY A 199 14.68 -13.97 -4.17
C GLY A 199 13.94 -14.55 -2.97
N GLU A 200 13.24 -15.66 -3.22
CA GLU A 200 12.77 -16.52 -2.14
C GLU A 200 13.98 -16.81 -1.26
N VAL A 201 13.99 -16.25 -0.05
CA VAL A 201 14.83 -16.80 0.99
C VAL A 201 14.16 -18.12 1.32
N GLU A 202 14.49 -19.19 0.60
CA GLU A 202 14.26 -20.55 1.03
C GLU A 202 15.01 -20.71 2.35
N GLY A 203 14.33 -20.33 3.44
CA GLY A 203 14.72 -20.71 4.78
C GLY A 203 14.52 -22.22 4.87
N GLU A 204 15.56 -22.97 4.50
CA GLU A 204 15.71 -24.37 4.88
C GLU A 204 15.59 -24.40 6.41
N VAL A 205 14.40 -24.75 6.91
CA VAL A 205 14.18 -25.00 8.34
C VAL A 205 14.92 -26.30 8.65
N ARG A 206 16.23 -26.19 8.88
CA ARG A 206 16.97 -27.25 9.56
C ARG A 206 16.51 -27.23 11.01
N ALA A 207 15.77 -28.26 11.38
CA ALA A 207 15.51 -28.59 12.77
C ALA A 207 16.85 -28.66 13.50
N VAL A 208 17.13 -27.67 14.34
CA VAL A 208 18.23 -27.75 15.31
C VAL A 208 17.60 -28.30 16.58
N GLU A 209 17.85 -29.58 16.85
CA GLU A 209 17.59 -30.16 18.15
C GLU A 209 18.53 -29.53 19.19
N GLY A 210 17.92 -29.03 20.27
CA GLY A 210 18.49 -29.01 21.63
C GLY A 210 19.70 -28.12 21.92
N GLY A 211 19.48 -27.08 22.73
CA GLY A 211 20.57 -26.38 23.43
C GLY A 211 20.08 -25.21 24.26
N GLU A 212 20.02 -25.39 25.57
CA GLU A 212 19.67 -24.36 26.57
C GLU A 212 20.68 -23.19 26.62
N GLY A 213 20.17 -22.00 26.93
CA GLY A 213 20.88 -21.01 27.75
C GLY A 213 21.65 -19.90 27.02
N GLY A 214 21.19 -18.66 27.21
CA GLY A 214 22.02 -17.47 27.01
C GLY A 214 21.24 -16.23 26.60
N GLU A 215 20.81 -15.44 27.59
CA GLU A 215 20.35 -14.06 27.37
C GLU A 215 21.46 -13.23 26.69
N ARG A 216 21.15 -12.65 25.54
CA ARG A 216 21.91 -11.54 24.94
C ARG A 216 20.95 -10.43 24.56
N GLU A 217 21.12 -9.29 25.22
CA GLU A 217 20.50 -8.02 24.84
C GLU A 217 21.11 -7.53 23.52
N ASP A 218 20.36 -7.67 22.42
CA ASP A 218 20.72 -7.05 21.15
C ASP A 218 20.11 -5.64 21.07
N ARG A 219 20.99 -4.66 21.24
CA ARG A 219 20.74 -3.24 21.07
C ARG A 219 20.53 -2.92 19.59
N VAL A 220 19.29 -2.80 19.15
CA VAL A 220 18.96 -2.29 17.80
C VAL A 220 19.19 -0.78 17.77
N GLN A 221 20.10 -0.32 16.89
CA GLN A 221 20.22 1.09 16.54
C GLN A 221 19.04 1.47 15.62
N GLU A 222 18.08 2.23 16.15
CA GLU A 222 17.02 2.87 15.37
C GLU A 222 17.62 3.92 14.43
N LYS A 223 17.55 3.66 13.11
CA LYS A 223 17.70 4.71 12.12
C LYS A 223 16.46 5.60 12.22
N GLY A 224 16.67 6.87 12.56
CA GLY A 224 15.62 7.86 12.73
C GLY A 224 14.80 8.06 11.45
N TRP A 225 13.54 7.63 11.50
CA TRP A 225 12.48 8.03 10.58
C TRP A 225 11.27 8.40 11.44
N THR A 226 10.80 9.63 11.31
CA THR A 226 9.67 10.15 12.07
C THR A 226 8.38 9.45 11.59
N VAL A 227 7.73 8.70 12.49
CA VAL A 227 6.35 8.22 12.29
C VAL A 227 5.41 9.40 12.49
N ALA A 228 5.10 10.12 11.41
CA ALA A 228 4.09 11.18 11.43
C ALA A 228 2.72 10.58 11.12
N LEU A 229 1.90 10.38 12.15
CA LEU A 229 0.45 10.39 11.99
C LEU A 229 0.06 11.82 11.64
N THR A 230 -0.23 12.10 10.37
CA THR A 230 -0.83 13.39 10.00
C THR A 230 -2.29 13.34 10.42
N SER A 231 -2.57 13.69 11.68
CA SER A 231 -3.92 13.97 12.18
C SER A 231 -4.21 15.47 12.02
N VAL A 232 -5.40 15.80 11.54
CA VAL A 232 -5.97 17.16 11.61
C VAL A 232 -7.25 17.11 12.41
#